data_AF-A0A6C0CY39-F1
#
_entry.id   AF-A0A6C0CY39-F1
#
_cell.length_a   1.000
_cell.length_b   1.000
_cell.length_c   1.000
_cell.angle_alpha   90.00
_cell.angle_beta   90.00
_cell.angle_gamma   90.00
#
_symmetry.space_group_name_H-M   'P 1'
#
loop_
_entity.id
_entity.type
_entity.pdbx_description
1 polymer ?
#
loop_
_entity_poly.entity_id
_entity_poly.type
_entity_poly.pdbx_seq_one_letter_code
_entity_poly.pdbx_strand_id
1 'polypeptide(L)'
;MQNGNTTYLDTNNSGDFTSSSNGTVDDEFGTKYIRSDRRDSDEKSRVNTFGNTSSINQENINIYRYKFTQEFMNEIYQFAKIHQYDERKHFKEAWEIWMESQSELINSEVNRLTALNYQGDIIDKMFKSARYYFRKKGTVKKEPTQRSNYVAVNKELLDAMDQHIVSNITKKEYKPSEGFVDFCDTNIELLKEEVARLFEEEGLQKDAKTVEKKMKKTYKNRYFIIVSNSTTKVDVI
;
A
#
# COMPACT_ATOMS: atom_id res chain seq x y z
N MET A 1 -59.64 -22.23 29.71
CA MET A 1 -58.85 -21.54 28.67
C MET A 1 -57.90 -22.56 28.06
N GLN A 2 -57.72 -22.49 26.75
CA GLN A 2 -57.51 -23.57 25.77
C GLN A 2 -56.42 -24.63 26.01
N ASN A 3 -56.79 -25.82 25.53
CA ASN A 3 -56.08 -27.08 25.33
C ASN A 3 -54.89 -26.98 24.36
N GLY A 4 -53.95 -27.93 24.47
CA GLY A 4 -52.83 -28.11 23.53
C GLY A 4 -53.19 -28.86 22.25
N ASN A 5 -52.22 -28.92 21.32
CA ASN A 5 -51.94 -30.12 20.51
C ASN A 5 -50.63 -30.00 19.74
N THR A 6 -49.91 -31.12 19.73
CA THR A 6 -48.73 -31.51 18.96
C THR A 6 -49.01 -31.59 17.46
N THR A 7 -48.01 -31.30 16.60
CA THR A 7 -47.81 -32.03 15.32
C THR A 7 -46.44 -31.78 14.64
N TYR A 8 -45.70 -32.89 14.50
CA TYR A 8 -44.82 -33.36 13.41
C TYR A 8 -43.58 -32.60 12.89
N LEU A 9 -42.47 -33.35 12.95
CA LEU A 9 -41.34 -33.33 12.03
C LEU A 9 -41.81 -33.60 10.59
N ASP A 10 -41.27 -32.86 9.62
CA ASP A 10 -40.98 -33.45 8.32
C ASP A 10 -39.72 -32.85 7.69
N THR A 11 -39.15 -33.69 6.85
CA THR A 11 -37.79 -33.78 6.35
C THR A 11 -37.61 -33.07 5.01
N ASN A 12 -36.36 -32.75 4.71
CA ASN A 12 -35.77 -32.69 3.37
C ASN A 12 -36.52 -31.92 2.27
N ASN A 13 -35.95 -30.79 1.82
CA ASN A 13 -35.62 -30.73 0.40
C ASN A 13 -34.39 -29.87 0.12
N SER A 14 -33.40 -30.53 -0.45
CA SER A 14 -32.33 -29.96 -1.25
C SER A 14 -32.90 -29.19 -2.44
N GLY A 15 -32.28 -28.05 -2.74
CA GLY A 15 -32.38 -27.35 -4.01
C GLY A 15 -31.15 -26.45 -4.07
N ASP A 16 -30.00 -27.01 -4.43
CA ASP A 16 -29.54 -27.03 -5.82
C ASP A 16 -29.57 -25.62 -6.42
N PHE A 17 -28.50 -24.86 -6.20
CA PHE A 17 -28.23 -23.62 -6.93
C PHE A 17 -27.12 -23.93 -7.93
N THR A 18 -27.50 -24.55 -9.04
CA THR A 18 -26.66 -24.63 -10.23
C THR A 18 -26.60 -23.26 -10.90
N SER A 19 -25.36 -22.83 -11.13
CA SER A 19 -24.87 -22.24 -12.39
C SER A 19 -25.31 -20.83 -12.82
N SER A 20 -24.26 -20.00 -12.93
CA SER A 20 -24.05 -18.97 -13.96
C SER A 20 -24.84 -17.66 -13.88
N SER A 21 -24.12 -16.60 -13.53
CA SER A 21 -23.96 -15.50 -14.48
C SER A 21 -22.60 -14.82 -14.28
N ASN A 22 -21.78 -14.88 -15.33
CA ASN A 22 -20.72 -13.91 -15.57
C ASN A 22 -21.38 -12.53 -15.66
N GLY A 23 -21.25 -11.73 -14.60
CA GLY A 23 -21.64 -10.34 -14.60
C GLY A 23 -20.51 -9.49 -15.19
N THR A 24 -20.45 -9.41 -16.52
CA THR A 24 -19.88 -8.24 -17.21
C THR A 24 -20.74 -7.04 -16.83
N VAL A 25 -20.19 -6.14 -16.01
CA VAL A 25 -20.78 -4.82 -15.80
C VAL A 25 -20.05 -3.87 -16.73
N ASP A 26 -20.74 -3.47 -17.80
CA ASP A 26 -20.29 -2.42 -18.69
C ASP A 26 -20.43 -1.07 -17.96
N ASP A 27 -19.31 -0.39 -17.74
CA ASP A 27 -19.26 1.04 -17.44
C ASP A 27 -19.09 1.79 -18.77
N GLU A 28 -19.87 2.86 -18.94
CA GLU A 28 -20.10 3.64 -20.16
C GLU A 28 -18.88 4.49 -20.55
N PHE A 29 -17.66 3.96 -20.43
CA PHE A 29 -16.42 4.52 -20.99
C PHE A 29 -15.38 3.46 -21.40
N GLY A 30 -15.70 2.15 -21.39
CA GLY A 30 -14.89 1.13 -22.10
C GLY A 30 -13.43 0.95 -21.62
N THR A 31 -13.04 1.52 -20.47
CA THR A 31 -11.69 1.35 -19.92
C THR A 31 -11.62 0.11 -19.02
N LYS A 32 -10.93 -0.93 -19.49
CA LYS A 32 -10.61 -2.13 -18.70
C LYS A 32 -9.61 -1.78 -17.59
N TYR A 33 -10.01 -1.92 -16.33
CA TYR A 33 -9.12 -1.78 -15.18
C TYR A 33 -8.90 -3.12 -14.48
N ILE A 34 -7.62 -3.46 -14.24
CA ILE A 34 -7.22 -4.48 -13.27
C ILE A 34 -7.16 -3.80 -11.90
N ARG A 35 -8.04 -4.20 -10.98
CA ARG A 35 -7.97 -3.86 -9.56
C ARG A 35 -6.74 -4.54 -8.95
N SER A 36 -5.62 -3.83 -8.86
CA SER A 36 -4.55 -4.22 -7.93
C SER A 36 -4.82 -3.57 -6.58
N ASP A 37 -5.34 -4.39 -5.66
CA ASP A 37 -5.56 -4.01 -4.26
C ASP A 37 -4.18 -3.84 -3.58
N ARG A 38 -3.68 -2.61 -3.53
CA ARG A 38 -2.54 -2.22 -2.69
C ARG A 38 -2.96 -1.04 -1.81
N ARG A 39 -3.41 -1.40 -0.61
CA ARG A 39 -3.48 -0.49 0.53
C ARG A 39 -2.08 -0.01 0.85
N ASP A 40 -1.89 1.30 0.84
CA ASP A 40 -0.76 1.92 1.50
C ASP A 40 -1.22 3.21 2.19
N SER A 41 -1.13 3.19 3.52
CA SER A 41 -1.22 4.34 4.39
C SER A 41 -0.13 4.16 5.44
N ASP A 42 0.94 4.96 5.31
CA ASP A 42 1.64 5.64 6.42
C ASP A 42 2.98 6.21 5.91
N GLU A 43 3.03 7.52 5.63
CA GLU A 43 4.27 8.28 5.49
C GLU A 43 4.47 9.11 6.77
N LYS A 44 5.31 8.60 7.69
CA LYS A 44 5.84 9.35 8.82
C LYS A 44 7.16 10.00 8.43
N SER A 45 7.23 11.28 8.75
CA SER A 45 8.35 12.21 8.65
C SER A 45 9.68 11.63 9.15
N ARG A 46 10.69 11.63 8.26
CA ARG A 46 12.07 11.88 8.65
C ARG A 46 12.37 13.33 8.26
N VAL A 47 12.60 14.18 9.26
CA VAL A 47 13.21 15.49 9.06
C VAL A 47 14.63 15.22 8.59
N ASN A 48 14.96 15.62 7.37
CA ASN A 48 16.34 15.67 6.90
C ASN A 48 16.70 17.14 6.71
N THR A 49 17.32 17.71 7.73
CA THR A 49 18.03 18.98 7.64
C THR A 49 19.30 18.72 6.85
N PHE A 50 19.35 19.06 5.57
CA PHE A 50 20.59 19.39 4.86
C PHE A 50 20.27 20.29 3.67
N GLY A 51 20.47 21.60 3.86
CA GLY A 51 20.88 22.47 2.77
C GLY A 51 22.40 22.38 2.66
N ASN A 52 22.93 21.89 1.55
CA ASN A 52 23.74 22.68 0.62
C ASN A 52 24.15 21.82 -0.59
N THR A 53 24.30 22.52 -1.71
CA THR A 53 24.74 22.10 -3.03
C THR A 53 25.98 21.20 -3.04
N SER A 54 25.93 20.14 -3.84
CA SER A 54 27.08 19.58 -4.57
C SER A 54 26.58 18.57 -5.61
N SER A 55 27.01 18.77 -6.85
CA SER A 55 26.81 17.86 -7.99
C SER A 55 27.35 16.47 -7.64
N ILE A 56 26.45 15.51 -7.42
CA ILE A 56 26.81 14.10 -7.31
C ILE A 56 26.47 13.46 -8.66
N ASN A 57 27.52 12.95 -9.32
CA ASN A 57 27.39 12.14 -10.54
C ASN A 57 26.36 11.04 -10.30
N GLN A 58 25.31 11.07 -11.14
CA GLN A 58 24.09 10.32 -10.95
C GLN A 58 24.29 8.86 -11.38
N GLU A 59 25.00 8.08 -10.57
CA GLU A 59 24.93 6.63 -10.70
C GLU A 59 23.52 6.16 -10.35
N ASN A 60 23.03 5.17 -11.11
CA ASN A 60 21.64 4.70 -11.17
C ASN A 60 21.08 4.24 -9.81
N ILE A 61 20.67 5.17 -8.95
CA ILE A 61 19.84 4.84 -7.80
C ILE A 61 18.49 4.38 -8.35
N ASN A 62 18.12 3.13 -8.09
CA ASN A 62 16.82 2.60 -8.50
C ASN A 62 15.71 3.31 -7.70
N ILE A 63 15.11 4.34 -8.30
CA ILE A 63 14.04 5.10 -7.68
C ILE A 63 12.73 4.35 -7.89
N TYR A 64 12.25 3.69 -6.83
CA TYR A 64 10.94 3.03 -6.84
C TYR A 64 9.76 4.00 -6.73
N ARG A 65 9.99 5.17 -6.11
CA ARG A 65 8.95 6.19 -5.88
C ARG A 65 9.44 7.57 -6.24
N TYR A 66 9.00 8.03 -7.40
CA TYR A 66 9.22 9.37 -7.90
C TYR A 66 8.27 10.35 -7.20
N LYS A 67 8.85 11.28 -6.43
CA LYS A 67 8.13 12.39 -5.80
C LYS A 67 8.33 13.66 -6.61
N PHE A 68 7.35 14.56 -6.56
CA PHE A 68 7.50 15.89 -7.14
C PHE A 68 8.34 16.82 -6.25
N THR A 69 8.88 17.89 -6.82
CA THR A 69 9.55 18.96 -6.06
C THR A 69 8.59 19.69 -5.13
N GLN A 70 9.11 20.26 -4.05
CA GLN A 70 8.26 20.95 -3.07
C GLN A 70 7.59 22.20 -3.66
N GLU A 71 8.28 22.90 -4.57
CA GLU A 71 7.75 24.05 -5.30
C GLU A 71 6.53 23.65 -6.14
N PHE A 72 6.68 22.63 -6.99
CA PHE A 72 5.56 22.07 -7.76
C PHE A 72 4.41 21.61 -6.87
N MET A 73 4.71 20.92 -5.76
CA MET A 73 3.72 20.44 -4.80
C MET A 73 2.91 21.57 -4.15
N ASN A 74 3.51 22.74 -3.94
CA ASN A 74 2.82 23.89 -3.36
C ASN A 74 1.88 24.53 -4.38
N GLU A 75 2.33 24.73 -5.62
CA GLU A 75 1.53 25.34 -6.69
C GLU A 75 0.33 24.47 -7.07
N ILE A 76 0.55 23.16 -7.27
CA ILE A 76 -0.54 22.23 -7.57
C ILE A 76 -1.55 22.12 -6.42
N TYR A 77 -1.09 22.29 -5.17
CA TYR A 77 -1.97 22.31 -4.01
C TYR A 77 -2.84 23.56 -4.00
N GLN A 78 -2.28 24.74 -4.30
CA GLN A 78 -3.04 25.99 -4.42
C GLN A 78 -4.11 25.88 -5.52
N PHE A 79 -3.73 25.43 -6.71
CA PHE A 79 -4.66 25.14 -7.81
C PHE A 79 -5.79 24.20 -7.35
N ALA A 80 -5.44 23.04 -6.79
CA ALA A 80 -6.46 22.06 -6.39
C ALA A 80 -7.37 22.54 -5.26
N LYS A 81 -6.94 23.53 -4.46
CA LYS A 81 -7.75 24.15 -3.40
C LYS A 81 -8.70 25.20 -3.94
N ILE A 82 -8.29 26.00 -4.90
CA ILE A 82 -9.16 26.95 -5.61
C ILE A 82 -10.30 26.19 -6.29
N HIS A 83 -9.97 25.11 -6.99
CA HIS A 83 -10.91 24.28 -7.75
C HIS A 83 -11.49 23.11 -6.91
N GLN A 84 -11.59 23.26 -5.59
CA GLN A 84 -12.01 22.17 -4.69
C GLN A 84 -13.45 21.72 -4.93
N TYR A 85 -14.33 22.68 -5.25
CA TYR A 85 -15.76 22.45 -5.45
C TYR A 85 -16.16 22.34 -6.93
N ASP A 86 -15.18 22.39 -7.83
CA ASP A 86 -15.42 22.34 -9.26
C ASP A 86 -15.91 20.95 -9.70
N GLU A 87 -16.89 20.97 -10.59
CA GLU A 87 -17.34 19.80 -11.30
C GLU A 87 -16.23 19.23 -12.21
N ARG A 88 -16.39 17.96 -12.61
CA ARG A 88 -15.35 17.23 -13.38
C ARG A 88 -14.92 17.98 -14.65
N LYS A 89 -15.86 18.61 -15.36
CA LYS A 89 -15.60 19.30 -16.63
C LYS A 89 -14.81 20.60 -16.40
N HIS A 90 -15.32 21.45 -15.51
CA HIS A 90 -14.67 22.72 -15.16
C HIS A 90 -13.28 22.54 -14.54
N PHE A 91 -13.09 21.51 -13.73
CA PHE A 91 -11.75 21.19 -13.20
C PHE A 91 -10.75 20.85 -14.31
N LYS A 92 -11.20 20.18 -15.38
CA LYS A 92 -10.33 19.83 -16.51
C LYS A 92 -10.00 21.06 -17.36
N GLU A 93 -11.01 21.90 -17.63
CA GLU A 93 -10.81 23.17 -18.35
C GLU A 93 -9.84 24.09 -17.59
N ALA A 94 -10.03 24.25 -16.27
CA ALA A 94 -9.13 25.02 -15.43
C ALA A 94 -7.71 24.42 -15.37
N TRP A 95 -7.59 23.09 -15.39
CA TRP A 95 -6.29 22.43 -15.43
C TRP A 95 -5.53 22.75 -16.72
N GLU A 96 -6.19 22.73 -17.87
CA GLU A 96 -5.57 23.07 -19.16
C GLU A 96 -5.05 24.52 -19.15
N ILE A 97 -5.85 25.47 -18.66
CA ILE A 97 -5.45 26.88 -18.51
C ILE A 97 -4.28 27.05 -17.52
N TRP A 98 -4.32 26.33 -16.39
CA TRP A 98 -3.25 26.36 -15.39
C TRP A 98 -1.94 25.78 -15.95
N MET A 99 -2.02 24.73 -16.79
CA MET A 99 -0.81 24.18 -17.42
C MET A 99 -0.12 25.17 -18.35
N GLU A 100 -0.89 25.99 -19.07
CA GLU A 100 -0.34 27.04 -19.93
C GLU A 100 0.34 28.14 -19.08
N SER A 101 -0.32 28.55 -18.01
CA SER A 101 0.13 29.61 -17.11
C SER A 101 1.38 29.23 -16.29
N GLN A 102 1.53 27.97 -15.90
CA GLN A 102 2.65 27.43 -15.12
C GLN A 102 3.58 26.53 -15.94
N SER A 103 3.62 26.74 -17.26
CA SER A 103 4.35 25.90 -18.21
C SER A 103 5.83 25.73 -17.88
N GLU A 104 6.53 26.78 -17.44
CA GLU A 104 7.94 26.70 -17.02
C GLU A 104 8.16 25.73 -15.86
N LEU A 105 7.32 25.84 -14.82
CA LEU A 105 7.38 24.98 -13.64
C LEU A 105 7.09 23.52 -14.02
N ILE A 106 6.06 23.29 -14.85
CA ILE A 106 5.71 21.94 -15.34
C ILE A 106 6.85 21.35 -16.16
N ASN A 107 7.41 22.11 -17.10
CA ASN A 107 8.51 21.65 -17.96
C ASN A 107 9.75 21.32 -17.13
N SER A 108 10.08 22.13 -16.13
CA SER A 108 11.19 21.85 -15.21
C SER A 108 11.00 20.51 -14.49
N GLU A 109 9.78 20.22 -14.05
CA GLU A 109 9.45 19.01 -13.31
C GLU A 109 9.40 17.77 -14.23
N VAL A 110 8.89 17.93 -15.46
CA VAL A 110 8.93 16.91 -16.52
C VAL A 110 10.37 16.56 -16.86
N ASN A 111 11.22 17.55 -17.10
CA ASN A 111 12.63 17.35 -17.42
C ASN A 111 13.35 16.62 -16.29
N ARG A 112 13.09 17.03 -15.03
CA ARG A 112 13.68 16.39 -13.85
C ARG A 112 13.27 14.93 -13.71
N LEU A 113 11.98 14.61 -13.83
CA LEU A 113 11.51 13.22 -13.74
C LEU A 113 11.99 12.35 -14.92
N THR A 114 12.10 12.94 -16.10
CA THR A 114 12.70 12.28 -17.28
C THR A 114 14.18 12.01 -17.06
N ALA A 115 14.93 12.95 -16.49
CA ALA A 115 16.34 12.76 -16.12
C ALA A 115 16.54 11.71 -15.01
N LEU A 116 15.51 11.47 -14.19
CA LEU A 116 15.46 10.36 -13.23
C LEU A 116 14.98 9.04 -13.86
N ASN A 117 14.76 9.00 -15.17
CA ASN A 117 14.33 7.84 -15.95
C ASN A 117 12.92 7.31 -15.60
N TYR A 118 11.99 8.20 -15.23
CA TYR A 118 10.58 7.83 -15.02
C TYR A 118 9.92 7.40 -16.35
N GLN A 119 9.36 6.19 -16.39
CA GLN A 119 8.81 5.57 -17.61
C GLN A 119 7.30 5.81 -17.84
N GLY A 120 6.64 6.63 -17.00
CA GLY A 120 5.19 6.87 -17.08
C GLY A 120 4.84 8.23 -17.68
N ASP A 121 3.56 8.45 -17.95
CA ASP A 121 3.03 9.77 -18.30
C ASP A 121 3.08 10.70 -17.07
N ILE A 122 3.95 11.71 -17.14
CA ILE A 122 4.19 12.67 -16.07
C ILE A 122 3.00 13.62 -15.93
N ILE A 123 2.40 14.07 -17.03
CA ILE A 123 1.29 15.02 -17.03
C ILE A 123 0.04 14.36 -16.44
N ASP A 124 -0.25 13.12 -16.84
CA ASP A 124 -1.34 12.34 -16.24
C ASP A 124 -1.09 12.07 -14.74
N LYS A 125 0.15 11.78 -14.35
CA LYS A 125 0.55 11.65 -12.94
C LYS A 125 0.26 12.94 -12.16
N MET A 126 0.60 14.10 -12.73
CA MET A 126 0.36 15.41 -12.14
C MET A 126 -1.15 15.67 -12.00
N PHE A 127 -1.94 15.50 -13.07
CA PHE A 127 -3.39 15.70 -13.04
C PHE A 127 -4.09 14.82 -12.01
N LYS A 128 -3.72 13.52 -11.95
CA LYS A 128 -4.22 12.59 -10.93
C LYS A 128 -3.86 13.05 -9.52
N SER A 129 -2.65 13.59 -9.32
CA SER A 129 -2.24 14.13 -8.03
C SER A 129 -3.09 15.33 -7.60
N ALA A 130 -3.35 16.29 -8.50
CA ALA A 130 -4.24 17.43 -8.27
C ALA A 130 -5.64 16.96 -7.86
N ARG A 131 -6.26 16.13 -8.71
CA ARG A 131 -7.68 15.78 -8.58
C ARG A 131 -8.00 14.84 -7.43
N TYR A 132 -7.16 13.84 -7.19
CA TYR A 132 -7.45 12.79 -6.20
C TYR A 132 -6.80 13.05 -4.85
N TYR A 133 -5.58 13.60 -4.85
CA TYR A 133 -4.82 13.78 -3.61
C TYR A 133 -5.00 15.19 -3.05
N PHE A 134 -4.73 16.25 -3.82
CA PHE A 134 -4.74 17.61 -3.28
C PHE A 134 -6.15 18.20 -3.10
N ARG A 135 -7.05 17.94 -4.06
CA ARG A 135 -8.44 18.41 -3.98
C ARG A 135 -9.18 17.87 -2.76
N LYS A 136 -9.05 16.56 -2.50
CA LYS A 136 -9.73 15.84 -1.42
C LYS A 136 -9.00 15.90 -0.06
N LYS A 137 -7.79 16.47 0.00
CA LYS A 137 -7.05 16.60 1.26
C LYS A 137 -7.78 17.60 2.15
N GLY A 138 -8.35 17.14 3.26
CA GLY A 138 -9.01 18.02 4.23
C GLY A 138 -8.04 19.05 4.82
N THR A 139 -8.54 20.25 5.11
CA THR A 139 -7.81 21.30 5.87
C THR A 139 -7.71 20.97 7.35
N VAL A 140 -8.60 20.09 7.85
CA VAL A 140 -8.59 19.58 9.21
C VAL A 140 -7.44 18.59 9.36
N LYS A 141 -6.38 19.01 10.04
CA LYS A 141 -5.35 18.09 10.53
C LYS A 141 -6.05 17.14 11.50
N LYS A 142 -6.18 15.86 11.12
CA LYS A 142 -6.70 14.84 12.04
C LYS A 142 -5.78 14.82 13.27
N GLU A 143 -6.38 14.92 14.45
CA GLU A 143 -5.63 14.85 15.71
C GLU A 143 -4.71 13.62 15.71
N PRO A 144 -3.45 13.77 16.11
CA PRO A 144 -2.49 12.67 16.11
C PRO A 144 -3.05 11.55 16.98
N THR A 145 -3.38 10.43 16.35
CA THR A 145 -3.84 9.24 17.06
C THR A 145 -2.72 8.79 17.99
N GLN A 146 -3.03 8.64 19.28
CA GLN A 146 -2.07 8.14 20.26
C GLN A 146 -1.52 6.80 19.75
N ARG A 147 -0.19 6.70 19.65
CA ARG A 147 0.42 5.43 19.26
C ARG A 147 0.20 4.47 20.42
N SER A 148 -0.32 3.28 20.12
CA SER A 148 -0.31 2.20 21.11
C SER A 148 1.13 1.89 21.51
N ASN A 149 1.30 1.33 22.71
CA ASN A 149 2.56 0.73 23.11
C ASN A 149 3.03 -0.23 22.01
N TYR A 150 4.32 -0.18 21.68
CA TYR A 150 4.91 -1.06 20.70
C TYR A 150 5.34 -2.34 21.39
N VAL A 151 4.71 -3.46 21.04
CA VAL A 151 5.19 -4.79 21.45
C VAL A 151 6.08 -5.36 20.36
N ALA A 152 7.27 -5.82 20.72
CA ALA A 152 8.18 -6.48 19.79
C ALA A 152 7.69 -7.91 19.49
N VAL A 153 8.05 -8.44 18.32
CA VAL A 153 7.86 -9.87 18.01
C VAL A 153 8.98 -10.65 18.69
N ASN A 154 8.68 -11.84 19.22
CA ASN A 154 9.69 -12.70 19.84
C ASN A 154 10.83 -13.01 18.86
N LYS A 155 12.07 -12.91 19.37
CA LYS A 155 13.30 -13.20 18.63
C LYS A 155 13.31 -14.60 18.03
N GLU A 156 12.79 -15.61 18.73
CA GLU A 156 12.76 -16.98 18.22
C GLU A 156 11.94 -17.12 16.94
N LEU A 157 10.74 -16.52 16.93
CA LEU A 157 9.91 -16.50 15.73
C LEU A 157 10.58 -15.71 14.60
N LEU A 158 11.26 -14.61 14.93
CA LEU A 158 12.00 -13.80 13.96
C LEU A 158 13.15 -14.59 13.30
N ASP A 159 13.90 -15.35 14.09
CA ASP A 159 15.01 -16.19 13.61
C ASP A 159 14.47 -17.35 12.74
N ALA A 160 13.34 -17.96 13.13
CA ALA A 160 12.66 -18.97 12.32
C ALA A 160 12.18 -18.42 10.95
N MET A 161 11.65 -17.18 10.93
CA MET A 161 11.27 -16.51 9.68
C MET A 161 12.49 -16.28 8.77
N ASP A 162 13.61 -15.82 9.32
CA ASP A 162 14.83 -15.58 8.55
C ASP A 162 15.37 -16.88 7.95
N GLN A 163 15.43 -17.96 8.74
CA GLN A 163 15.86 -19.29 8.26
C GLN A 163 14.96 -19.81 7.14
N HIS A 164 13.64 -19.67 7.30
CA HIS A 164 12.68 -20.07 6.28
C HIS A 164 12.85 -19.27 4.98
N ILE A 165 13.08 -17.96 5.09
CA ILE A 165 13.33 -17.10 3.92
C ILE A 165 14.62 -17.52 3.21
N VAL A 166 15.73 -17.65 3.93
CA VAL A 166 17.03 -18.01 3.34
C VAL A 166 16.99 -19.37 2.65
N SER A 167 16.26 -20.33 3.21
CA SER A 167 16.12 -21.68 2.63
C SER A 167 15.31 -21.70 1.34
N ASN A 168 14.37 -20.76 1.17
CA ASN A 168 13.42 -20.76 0.05
C ASN A 168 13.71 -19.70 -1.03
N ILE A 169 14.49 -18.67 -0.72
CA ILE A 169 14.78 -17.55 -1.64
C ILE A 169 15.50 -17.97 -2.94
N THR A 170 16.18 -19.11 -2.94
CA THR A 170 16.88 -19.66 -4.11
C THR A 170 15.93 -20.27 -5.14
N LYS A 171 14.65 -20.47 -4.80
CA LYS A 171 13.63 -20.96 -5.73
C LYS A 171 13.31 -19.87 -6.76
N LYS A 172 13.32 -20.25 -8.05
CA LYS A 172 13.24 -19.35 -9.24
C LYS A 172 12.03 -18.40 -9.27
N GLU A 173 11.00 -18.63 -8.46
CA GLU A 173 9.79 -17.81 -8.40
C GLU A 173 9.32 -17.50 -6.98
N TYR A 174 10.24 -17.46 -6.02
CA TYR A 174 9.86 -17.25 -4.63
C TYR A 174 9.29 -15.85 -4.39
N LYS A 175 8.01 -15.77 -4.03
CA LYS A 175 7.34 -14.52 -3.62
C LYS A 175 7.15 -14.50 -2.11
N PRO A 176 7.42 -13.37 -1.43
CA PRO A 176 7.29 -13.29 0.02
C PRO A 176 5.83 -13.39 0.52
N SER A 177 4.84 -13.19 -0.35
CA SER A 177 3.44 -13.46 -0.02
C SER A 177 3.13 -14.94 0.07
N GLU A 178 3.66 -15.74 -0.85
CA GLU A 178 3.47 -17.19 -0.91
C GLU A 178 4.33 -17.86 0.17
N GLY A 179 5.57 -17.42 0.32
CA GLY A 179 6.46 -17.91 1.38
C GLY A 179 5.96 -17.63 2.81
N PHE A 180 5.16 -16.58 3.03
CA PHE A 180 4.52 -16.38 4.33
C PHE A 180 3.41 -17.40 4.60
N VAL A 181 2.64 -17.80 3.58
CA VAL A 181 1.60 -18.84 3.72
C VAL A 181 2.27 -20.18 4.05
N ASP A 182 3.30 -20.54 3.30
CA ASP A 182 4.12 -21.73 3.52
C ASP A 182 4.76 -21.75 4.93
N PHE A 183 5.28 -20.59 5.38
CA PHE A 183 5.80 -20.43 6.74
C PHE A 183 4.73 -20.68 7.80
N CYS A 184 3.52 -20.13 7.60
CA CYS A 184 2.40 -20.33 8.51
C CYS A 184 2.01 -21.79 8.64
N ASP A 185 1.99 -22.53 7.54
CA ASP A 185 1.66 -23.96 7.54
C ASP A 185 2.75 -24.82 8.19
N THR A 186 4.02 -24.41 8.06
CA THR A 186 5.16 -25.15 8.59
C THR A 186 5.43 -24.86 10.07
N ASN A 187 5.14 -23.64 10.56
CA ASN A 187 5.53 -23.17 11.89
C ASN A 187 4.32 -22.79 12.76
N ILE A 188 3.24 -23.58 12.67
CA ILE A 188 1.96 -23.32 13.35
C ILE A 188 2.12 -23.16 14.86
N GLU A 189 2.91 -24.01 15.53
CA GLU A 189 3.03 -23.98 16.99
C GLU A 189 3.75 -22.72 17.49
N LEU A 190 4.88 -22.35 16.86
CA LEU A 190 5.58 -21.09 17.16
C LEU A 190 4.69 -19.86 16.94
N LEU A 191 3.81 -19.91 15.93
CA LEU A 191 2.84 -18.84 15.68
C LEU A 191 1.74 -18.81 16.74
N LYS A 192 1.23 -19.95 17.20
CA LYS A 192 0.21 -20.01 18.27
C LYS A 192 0.76 -19.44 19.58
N GLU A 193 1.98 -19.82 19.95
CA GLU A 193 2.65 -19.32 21.15
C GLU A 193 2.85 -17.81 21.09
N GLU A 194 3.34 -17.30 19.97
CA GLU A 194 3.52 -15.86 19.80
C GLU A 194 2.19 -15.11 19.79
N VAL A 195 1.16 -15.67 19.16
CA VAL A 195 -0.18 -15.08 19.15
C VAL A 195 -0.74 -15.03 20.57
N ALA A 196 -0.61 -16.10 21.36
CA ALA A 196 -1.03 -16.14 22.76
C ALA A 196 -0.28 -15.11 23.62
N ARG A 197 1.05 -15.05 23.50
CA ARG A 197 1.89 -14.05 24.19
C ARG A 197 1.47 -12.63 23.83
N LEU A 198 1.21 -12.35 22.55
CA LEU A 198 0.71 -11.05 22.11
C LEU A 198 -0.67 -10.75 22.69
N PHE A 199 -1.58 -11.73 22.81
CA PHE A 199 -2.87 -11.52 23.46
C PHE A 199 -2.78 -11.31 24.98
N GLU A 200 -1.77 -11.87 25.65
CA GLU A 200 -1.57 -11.75 27.10
C GLU A 200 -0.81 -10.48 27.51
N GLU A 201 0.22 -10.07 26.75
CA GLU A 201 1.10 -8.95 27.12
C GLU A 201 0.50 -7.56 26.91
N GLU A 202 -0.45 -7.41 25.99
CA GLU A 202 -1.33 -6.24 26.04
C GLU A 202 -2.70 -6.73 26.48
N GLY A 203 -3.49 -5.85 27.11
CA GLY A 203 -4.93 -5.88 26.92
C GLY A 203 -5.29 -5.57 25.46
N LEU A 204 -4.75 -6.37 24.53
CA LEU A 204 -4.80 -6.25 23.07
C LEU A 204 -6.24 -6.54 22.68
N GLN A 205 -7.09 -5.53 22.81
CA GLN A 205 -8.38 -5.44 22.12
C GLN A 205 -8.19 -5.31 20.59
N LYS A 206 -7.20 -5.98 20.01
CA LYS A 206 -7.00 -5.98 18.56
C LYS A 206 -7.40 -7.35 18.03
N ASP A 207 -8.36 -7.29 17.13
CA ASP A 207 -8.83 -8.38 16.25
C ASP A 207 -7.65 -9.24 15.76
N ALA A 208 -7.85 -10.56 15.68
CA ALA A 208 -6.88 -11.54 15.16
C ALA A 208 -6.27 -11.10 13.81
N LYS A 209 -7.06 -10.41 12.98
CA LYS A 209 -6.59 -9.81 11.71
C LYS A 209 -5.44 -8.81 11.88
N THR A 210 -5.32 -8.16 13.03
CA THR A 210 -4.25 -7.19 13.32
C THR A 210 -2.94 -7.89 13.62
N VAL A 211 -2.99 -8.99 14.38
CA VAL A 211 -1.83 -9.83 14.66
C VAL A 211 -1.34 -10.49 13.37
N GLU A 212 -2.26 -11.03 12.56
CA GLU A 212 -1.95 -11.60 11.23
C GLU A 212 -1.24 -10.57 10.32
N LYS A 213 -1.79 -9.35 10.22
CA LYS A 213 -1.17 -8.25 9.44
C LYS A 213 0.23 -7.91 9.94
N LYS A 214 0.43 -7.92 11.26
CA LYS A 214 1.74 -7.67 11.86
C LYS A 214 2.73 -8.76 11.45
N MET A 215 2.38 -10.03 11.60
CA MET A 215 3.23 -11.16 11.22
C MET A 215 3.58 -11.14 9.74
N LYS A 216 2.57 -10.95 8.87
CA LYS A 216 2.77 -10.85 7.42
C LYS A 216 3.69 -9.70 7.03
N LYS A 217 3.54 -8.53 7.67
CA LYS A 217 4.39 -7.36 7.43
C LYS A 217 5.82 -7.61 7.90
N THR A 218 5.99 -8.19 9.09
CA THR A 218 7.30 -8.57 9.64
C THR A 218 8.03 -9.51 8.68
N TYR A 219 7.38 -10.58 8.23
CA TYR A 219 7.94 -11.55 7.30
C TYR A 219 8.38 -10.91 5.98
N LYS A 220 7.49 -10.13 5.33
CA LYS A 220 7.80 -9.44 4.08
C LYS A 220 8.95 -8.45 4.24
N ASN A 221 8.98 -7.69 5.32
CA ASN A 221 10.06 -6.74 5.59
C ASN A 221 11.40 -7.47 5.76
N ARG A 222 11.42 -8.58 6.49
CA ARG A 222 12.61 -9.43 6.63
C ARG A 222 13.10 -9.96 5.30
N TYR A 223 12.19 -10.43 4.45
CA TYR A 223 12.51 -10.86 3.10
C TYR A 223 13.23 -9.77 2.31
N PHE A 224 12.69 -8.54 2.28
CA PHE A 224 13.32 -7.46 1.52
C PHE A 224 14.68 -7.05 2.09
N ILE A 225 14.88 -7.13 3.41
CA ILE A 225 16.19 -6.90 4.05
C ILE A 225 17.21 -7.97 3.62
N ILE A 226 16.81 -9.24 3.63
CA ILE A 226 17.69 -10.35 3.24
C ILE A 226 18.05 -10.24 1.76
N VAL A 227 17.07 -9.98 0.89
CA VAL A 227 17.29 -9.78 -0.56
C VAL A 227 18.27 -8.63 -0.79
N SER A 228 18.02 -7.44 -0.22
CA SER A 228 18.89 -6.27 -0.43
C SER A 228 20.32 -6.51 0.04
N ASN A 229 20.49 -7.21 1.16
CA ASN A 229 21.82 -7.53 1.71
C ASN A 229 22.54 -8.60 0.88
N SER A 230 21.81 -9.53 0.25
CA SER A 230 22.37 -10.55 -0.61
C SER A 230 22.85 -10.00 -1.95
N THR A 231 22.09 -9.09 -2.58
CA THR A 231 22.47 -8.43 -3.84
C THR A 231 23.76 -7.61 -3.69
N THR A 232 23.91 -6.88 -2.57
CA THR A 232 25.09 -6.04 -2.32
C THR A 232 26.41 -6.82 -2.24
N LYS A 233 26.37 -8.14 -1.99
CA LYS A 233 27.57 -8.98 -1.88
C LYS A 233 28.00 -9.64 -3.19
N VAL A 234 27.19 -9.58 -4.25
CA VAL A 234 27.47 -10.26 -5.52
C VAL A 234 28.28 -9.36 -6.48
N ASP A 235 28.28 -8.04 -6.27
CA ASP A 235 28.95 -7.07 -7.16
C ASP A 235 30.40 -6.74 -6.76
N VAL A 236 31.05 -7.59 -5.95
CA VAL A 236 32.47 -7.44 -5.56
C VAL A 236 33.24 -8.70 -5.90
N ILE A 237 33.43 -8.98 -7.19
CA ILE A 237 34.48 -9.86 -7.73
C ILE A 237 35.00 -9.27 -9.04
#